data_AF-A0AAU9JFL9-F1
#
_entry.id   AF-A0AAU9JFL9-F1
#
_cell.length_a   1.000
_cell.length_b   1.000
_cell.length_c   1.000
_cell.angle_alpha   90.00
_cell.angle_beta   90.00
_cell.angle_gamma   90.00
#
_symmetry.space_group_name_H-M   'P 1'
#
loop_
_entity.id
_entity.type
_entity.pdbx_description
1 polymer ?
#
loop_
_entity_poly.entity_id
_entity_poly.type
_entity_poly.pdbx_seq_one_letter_code
_entity_poly.pdbx_strand_id
1 'polypeptide(L)'
;MMIILLLVYLAESTCPAIMCNSLETGAVALDSDGSVYVNFYGCPVGTYGSVESLMSWFKNNGTVLFCHTLDTPSLDSSESIDCLTFPGEELLADTVYPKRCNSSTDCLLKDGGYVDCLCGLDGYSYCMPGWGADVFDGYWEYCDKHHNKTPQTYWQYYKDLHTYYNYWIMAPSCAQTTFIEFVTLQAGLPNSGLYIIISYGILITSLLS
;
A
#
# COMPACT_ATOMS: atom_id res chain seq x y z
N MET A 1 16.73 32.26 39.24
CA MET A 1 16.78 32.27 37.77
C MET A 1 16.57 30.83 37.32
N MET A 2 15.34 30.46 36.99
CA MET A 2 14.93 29.08 36.69
C MET A 2 15.00 28.90 35.18
N ILE A 3 16.00 28.16 34.70
CA ILE A 3 16.14 27.82 33.28
C ILE A 3 15.09 26.74 33.00
N ILE A 4 13.96 27.15 32.43
CA ILE A 4 12.98 26.23 31.85
C ILE A 4 13.63 25.69 30.58
N LEU A 5 14.28 24.52 30.70
CA LEU A 5 14.66 23.69 29.56
C LEU A 5 13.37 23.21 28.90
N LEU A 6 12.94 23.94 27.87
CA LEU A 6 11.94 23.47 26.92
C LEU A 6 12.58 22.30 26.16
N LEU A 7 12.41 21.09 26.67
CA LEU A 7 12.55 19.86 25.90
C LEU A 7 11.45 19.89 24.85
N VAL A 8 11.73 20.54 23.72
CA VAL A 8 10.98 20.31 22.49
C VAL A 8 11.31 18.88 22.08
N TYR A 9 10.55 17.93 22.63
CA TYR A 9 10.43 16.61 22.05
C TYR A 9 9.87 16.85 20.65
N LEU A 10 10.76 16.90 19.66
CA LEU A 10 10.38 16.62 18.29
C LEU A 10 9.84 15.20 18.35
N ALA A 11 8.52 15.07 18.41
CA ALA A 11 7.87 13.79 18.19
C ALA A 11 8.17 13.44 16.72
N GLU A 12 9.33 12.81 16.49
CA GLU A 12 9.54 12.03 15.29
C GLU A 12 8.34 11.08 15.23
N SER A 13 7.53 11.22 14.19
CA SER A 13 6.38 10.36 13.99
C SER A 13 6.90 8.95 13.77
N THR A 14 7.01 8.18 14.85
CA THR A 14 7.41 6.77 14.79
C THR A 14 6.37 6.03 13.98
N CYS A 15 6.78 5.44 12.87
CA CYS A 15 5.88 4.63 12.05
C CYS A 15 5.38 3.44 12.86
N PRO A 16 4.09 3.11 12.81
CA PRO A 16 3.59 1.92 13.47
C PRO A 16 4.23 0.69 12.86
N ALA A 17 4.93 -0.10 13.67
CA ALA A 17 5.38 -1.42 13.27
C ALA A 17 4.18 -2.38 13.34
N ILE A 18 3.80 -2.94 12.19
CA ILE A 18 2.72 -3.93 12.12
C ILE A 18 3.30 -5.33 12.26
N MET A 19 2.66 -6.10 13.14
CA MET A 19 2.95 -7.52 13.33
C MET A 19 1.73 -8.36 13.00
N CYS A 20 1.94 -9.57 12.50
CA CYS A 20 0.85 -10.49 12.26
C CYS A 20 0.52 -11.27 13.54
N ASN A 21 -0.77 -11.38 13.87
CA ASN A 21 -1.22 -12.20 15.00
C ASN A 21 -2.60 -12.82 14.74
N SER A 22 -2.91 -13.89 15.46
CA SER A 22 -4.25 -14.49 15.45
C SER A 22 -5.19 -13.62 16.28
N LEU A 23 -6.08 -12.87 15.63
CA LEU A 23 -7.10 -12.05 16.30
C LEU A 23 -8.47 -12.73 16.26
N GLU A 24 -9.44 -12.16 16.94
CA GLU A 24 -10.83 -12.62 16.89
C GLU A 24 -11.43 -12.49 15.48
N THR A 25 -12.40 -13.36 15.16
CA THR A 25 -13.09 -13.34 13.86
C THR A 25 -13.74 -11.98 13.64
N GLY A 26 -13.42 -11.34 12.51
CA GLY A 26 -13.96 -10.03 12.16
C GLY A 26 -13.11 -8.85 12.64
N ALA A 27 -12.04 -9.08 13.40
CA ALA A 27 -11.02 -8.05 13.66
C ALA A 27 -10.05 -7.95 12.47
N VAL A 28 -9.76 -6.72 12.05
CA VAL A 28 -8.69 -6.35 11.12
C VAL A 28 -7.39 -6.13 11.88
N ALA A 29 -7.44 -5.31 12.94
CA ALA A 29 -6.28 -4.94 13.72
C ALA A 29 -6.61 -4.71 15.20
N LEU A 30 -5.59 -4.85 16.05
CA LEU A 30 -5.62 -4.62 17.49
C LEU A 30 -4.39 -3.79 17.88
N ASP A 31 -4.59 -2.74 18.68
CA ASP A 31 -3.49 -2.04 19.35
C ASP A 31 -3.34 -2.62 20.77
N SER A 32 -2.18 -3.18 21.07
CA SER A 32 -1.82 -3.64 22.41
C SER A 32 -0.40 -3.24 22.71
N ASP A 33 -0.24 -2.49 23.81
CA ASP A 33 1.07 -2.06 24.34
C ASP A 33 1.90 -1.25 23.31
N GLY A 34 1.23 -0.45 22.48
CA GLY A 34 1.87 0.37 21.45
C GLY A 34 2.35 -0.40 20.22
N SER A 35 1.93 -1.67 20.10
CA SER A 35 2.17 -2.51 18.92
C SER A 35 0.86 -2.72 18.16
N VAL A 36 0.92 -2.58 16.83
CA VAL A 36 -0.23 -2.82 15.96
C VAL A 36 -0.18 -4.25 15.45
N TYR A 37 -1.18 -5.04 15.80
CA TYR A 37 -1.34 -6.41 15.33
C TYR A 37 -2.39 -6.44 14.23
N VAL A 38 -2.07 -6.99 13.06
CA VAL A 38 -3.03 -7.26 11.98
C VAL A 38 -3.39 -8.74 11.98
N ASN A 39 -4.66 -9.04 11.72
CA ASN A 39 -5.18 -10.39 11.75
C ASN A 39 -4.52 -11.27 10.69
N PHE A 40 -3.85 -12.33 11.12
CA PHE A 40 -3.19 -13.29 10.24
C PHE A 40 -4.15 -13.94 9.24
N TYR A 41 -5.40 -14.16 9.66
CA TYR A 41 -6.41 -14.83 8.83
C TYR A 41 -7.16 -13.86 7.90
N GLY A 42 -6.86 -12.56 7.97
CA GLY A 42 -7.60 -11.54 7.25
C GLY A 42 -9.05 -11.41 7.72
N CYS A 43 -9.91 -10.94 6.83
CA CYS A 43 -11.31 -10.71 7.11
C CYS A 43 -12.22 -11.87 6.65
N PRO A 44 -13.37 -12.09 7.31
CA PRO A 44 -14.40 -13.00 6.82
C PRO A 44 -14.83 -12.70 5.37
N VAL A 45 -15.29 -13.72 4.65
CA VAL A 45 -15.76 -13.61 3.25
C VAL A 45 -16.77 -12.48 3.10
N GLY A 46 -16.54 -11.59 2.14
CA GLY A 46 -17.40 -10.43 1.86
C GLY A 46 -17.11 -9.20 2.73
N THR A 47 -16.09 -9.26 3.59
CA THR A 47 -15.61 -8.13 4.41
C THR A 47 -14.11 -7.96 4.23
N TYR A 48 -13.58 -6.79 4.55
CA TYR A 48 -12.15 -6.47 4.40
C TYR A 48 -11.76 -5.35 5.38
N GLY A 49 -10.46 -5.13 5.52
CA GLY A 49 -9.91 -3.90 6.09
C GLY A 49 -9.47 -2.96 4.97
N SER A 50 -9.27 -1.68 5.30
CA SER A 50 -8.64 -0.73 4.38
C SER A 50 -7.43 -0.07 5.05
N VAL A 51 -6.39 0.24 4.27
CA VAL A 51 -5.20 0.95 4.75
C VAL A 51 -5.61 2.30 5.32
N GLU A 52 -6.53 3.01 4.66
CA GLU A 52 -7.07 4.28 5.16
C GLU A 52 -7.73 4.12 6.55
N SER A 53 -8.56 3.09 6.72
CA SER A 53 -9.21 2.81 8.00
C SER A 53 -8.19 2.49 9.08
N LEU A 54 -7.15 1.71 8.76
CA LEU A 54 -6.07 1.38 9.68
C LEU A 54 -5.33 2.63 10.15
N MET A 55 -4.92 3.50 9.21
CA MET A 55 -4.16 4.70 9.55
C MET A 55 -5.00 5.69 10.34
N SER A 56 -6.28 5.86 9.99
CA SER A 56 -7.23 6.68 10.74
C SER A 56 -7.49 6.12 12.14
N TRP A 57 -7.72 4.82 12.26
CA TRP A 57 -7.93 4.13 13.53
C TRP A 57 -6.72 4.26 14.46
N PHE A 58 -5.50 4.05 13.94
CA PHE A 58 -4.26 4.18 14.71
C PHE A 58 -4.05 5.62 15.19
N LYS A 59 -4.23 6.61 14.30
CA LYS A 59 -4.08 8.04 14.65
C LYS A 59 -5.07 8.50 15.73
N ASN A 60 -6.23 7.86 15.81
CA ASN A 60 -7.27 8.17 16.78
C ASN A 60 -7.19 7.29 18.06
N ASN A 61 -6.07 6.61 18.31
CA ASN A 61 -5.86 5.73 19.47
C ASN A 61 -6.94 4.64 19.59
N GLY A 62 -7.34 4.05 18.47
CA GLY A 62 -8.32 2.98 18.46
C GLY A 62 -7.78 1.69 19.10
N THR A 63 -8.66 0.92 19.77
CA THR A 63 -8.27 -0.34 20.42
C THR A 63 -8.41 -1.54 19.48
N VAL A 64 -9.55 -1.68 18.81
CA VAL A 64 -9.81 -2.77 17.85
C VAL A 64 -10.40 -2.15 16.59
N LEU A 65 -9.88 -2.54 15.43
CA LEU A 65 -10.44 -2.22 14.12
C LEU A 65 -11.16 -3.46 13.58
N PHE A 66 -12.42 -3.30 13.22
CA PHE A 66 -13.24 -4.40 12.69
C PHE A 66 -13.32 -4.35 11.16
N CYS A 67 -13.52 -5.52 10.55
CA CYS A 67 -13.78 -5.67 9.13
C CYS A 67 -15.10 -4.97 8.77
N HIS A 68 -15.16 -4.37 7.60
CA HIS A 68 -16.36 -3.72 7.09
C HIS A 68 -16.76 -4.29 5.72
N THR A 69 -18.02 -4.07 5.34
CA THR A 69 -18.57 -4.38 4.02
C THR A 69 -18.48 -3.15 3.12
N LEU A 70 -17.90 -3.29 1.92
CA LEU A 70 -17.73 -2.23 0.92
C LEU A 70 -18.41 -2.82 -0.28
N ASP A 71 -19.10 -1.95 -0.99
CA ASP A 71 -19.44 -2.22 -2.35
C ASP A 71 -18.12 -2.21 -3.12
N THR A 72 -17.60 -3.39 -3.46
CA THR A 72 -16.46 -3.50 -4.36
C THR A 72 -16.88 -2.87 -5.68
N PRO A 73 -16.24 -1.77 -6.12
CA PRO A 73 -16.57 -1.19 -7.41
C PRO A 73 -16.29 -2.24 -8.48
N SER A 74 -17.29 -2.52 -9.32
CA SER A 74 -17.10 -3.36 -10.49
C SER A 74 -16.21 -2.59 -11.47
N LEU A 75 -14.96 -3.01 -11.61
CA LEU A 75 -14.08 -2.50 -12.66
C LEU A 75 -14.48 -3.15 -13.98
N ASP A 76 -14.86 -2.35 -14.96
CA ASP A 76 -15.15 -2.85 -16.31
C ASP A 76 -13.83 -2.99 -17.06
N SER A 77 -13.37 -4.24 -17.19
CA SER A 77 -12.13 -4.54 -17.92
C SER A 77 -12.14 -4.13 -19.40
N SER A 78 -13.30 -3.81 -19.97
CA SER A 78 -13.44 -3.37 -21.36
C SER A 78 -13.24 -1.87 -21.57
N GLU A 79 -13.23 -1.08 -20.49
CA GLU A 79 -13.00 0.36 -20.58
C GLU A 79 -11.50 0.66 -20.80
N SER A 80 -11.22 1.57 -21.73
CA SER A 80 -9.88 2.09 -21.97
C SER A 80 -9.79 3.53 -21.46
N ILE A 81 -8.71 3.80 -20.74
CA ILE A 81 -8.41 5.09 -20.12
C ILE A 81 -7.19 5.70 -20.83
N ASP A 82 -7.24 7.02 -21.04
CA ASP A 82 -6.08 7.76 -21.54
C ASP A 82 -4.97 7.75 -20.49
N CYS A 83 -3.75 7.46 -20.92
CA CYS A 83 -2.61 7.49 -20.02
C CYS A 83 -2.35 8.92 -19.51
N LEU A 84 -1.73 9.00 -18.33
CA LEU A 84 -1.23 10.25 -17.79
C LEU A 84 -0.21 10.90 -18.74
N THR A 85 -0.01 12.21 -18.59
CA THR A 85 1.14 12.87 -19.20
C THR A 85 2.39 12.50 -18.41
N PHE A 86 3.44 12.00 -19.08
CA PHE A 86 4.71 11.68 -18.44
C PHE A 86 5.31 12.94 -17.79
N PRO A 87 5.56 12.93 -16.46
CA PRO A 87 6.05 14.11 -15.76
C PRO A 87 7.54 14.40 -16.05
N GLY A 88 8.26 13.45 -16.65
CA GLY A 88 9.72 13.45 -16.74
C GLY A 88 10.33 12.40 -15.83
N GLU A 89 11.65 12.22 -15.89
CA GLU A 89 12.36 11.29 -15.00
C GLU A 89 12.44 11.85 -13.57
N GLU A 90 11.90 11.11 -12.60
CA GLU A 90 11.92 11.43 -11.17
C GLU A 90 12.76 10.39 -10.41
N LEU A 91 14.01 10.23 -10.84
CA LEU A 91 14.94 9.25 -10.27
C LEU A 91 15.61 9.81 -9.02
N LEU A 92 15.75 8.97 -7.99
CA LEU A 92 16.56 9.28 -6.81
C LEU A 92 18.03 9.54 -7.21
N ALA A 93 18.66 10.50 -6.54
CA ALA A 93 20.00 10.97 -6.89
C ALA A 93 21.10 9.93 -6.62
N ASP A 94 20.90 9.07 -5.61
CA ASP A 94 21.94 8.24 -5.00
C ASP A 94 21.60 6.74 -4.91
N THR A 95 20.37 6.33 -5.26
CA THR A 95 19.92 4.92 -5.21
C THR A 95 18.66 4.71 -6.08
N VAL A 96 18.04 3.54 -6.00
CA VAL A 96 16.73 3.19 -6.56
C VAL A 96 15.70 2.96 -5.45
N TYR A 97 14.41 2.93 -5.81
CA TYR A 97 13.33 2.57 -4.88
C TYR A 97 13.29 1.06 -4.60
N PRO A 98 12.84 0.62 -3.40
CA PRO A 98 12.47 1.44 -2.25
C PRO A 98 13.72 1.97 -1.51
N LYS A 99 13.70 3.26 -1.13
CA LYS A 99 14.75 3.90 -0.34
C LYS A 99 14.22 4.25 1.05
N ARG A 100 14.90 3.83 2.11
CA ARG A 100 14.59 4.26 3.49
C ARG A 100 14.96 5.73 3.70
N CYS A 101 14.15 6.42 4.50
CA CYS A 101 14.36 7.83 4.83
C CYS A 101 13.99 8.10 6.29
N ASN A 102 14.57 9.14 6.87
CA ASN A 102 14.12 9.73 8.13
C ASN A 102 13.30 11.00 7.87
N SER A 103 13.56 11.69 6.76
CA SER A 103 12.77 12.83 6.30
C SER A 103 12.82 12.97 4.78
N SER A 104 11.96 13.83 4.21
CA SER A 104 11.93 14.08 2.77
C SER A 104 13.26 14.60 2.20
N THR A 105 14.14 15.18 3.01
CA THR A 105 15.49 15.60 2.53
C THR A 105 16.38 14.43 2.16
N ASP A 106 16.12 13.25 2.70
CA ASP A 106 16.82 12.03 2.32
C ASP A 106 16.36 11.53 0.94
N CYS A 107 15.26 12.06 0.42
CA CYS A 107 14.62 11.65 -0.83
C CYS A 107 14.91 12.61 -1.98
N LEU A 108 16.18 13.02 -2.12
CA LEU A 108 16.67 13.89 -3.19
C LEU A 108 16.58 13.20 -4.56
N LEU A 109 16.00 13.89 -5.52
CA LEU A 109 15.94 13.52 -6.93
C LEU A 109 17.14 14.06 -7.71
N LYS A 110 17.45 13.47 -8.87
CA LYS A 110 18.55 13.90 -9.75
C LYS A 110 18.40 15.33 -10.27
N ASP A 111 17.17 15.82 -10.39
CA ASP A 111 16.88 17.20 -10.82
C ASP A 111 17.03 18.23 -9.68
N GLY A 112 17.34 17.78 -8.46
CA GLY A 112 17.48 18.61 -7.27
C GLY A 112 16.19 18.75 -6.45
N GLY A 113 15.07 18.17 -6.90
CA GLY A 113 13.81 18.10 -6.16
C GLY A 113 13.83 17.08 -5.02
N TYR A 114 12.77 17.06 -4.22
CA TYR A 114 12.59 16.08 -3.13
C TYR A 114 11.20 15.47 -3.22
N VAL A 115 11.08 14.20 -2.88
CA VAL A 115 9.79 13.51 -2.71
C VAL A 115 9.48 13.25 -1.23
N ASP A 116 8.24 12.92 -0.93
CA ASP A 116 7.79 12.68 0.43
C ASP A 116 8.43 11.43 1.04
N CYS A 117 8.74 11.50 2.33
CA CYS A 117 9.14 10.37 3.16
C CYS A 117 7.94 9.90 3.99
N LEU A 118 7.33 8.77 3.63
CA LEU A 118 6.11 8.26 4.27
C LEU A 118 6.35 6.92 4.95
N CYS A 119 5.58 6.64 6.01
CA CYS A 119 5.65 5.37 6.72
C CYS A 119 5.28 4.17 5.84
N GLY A 120 6.04 3.09 5.99
CA GLY A 120 5.62 1.74 5.64
C GLY A 120 4.94 1.04 6.81
N LEU A 121 4.50 -0.20 6.59
CA LEU A 121 3.86 -1.04 7.62
C LEU A 121 4.87 -1.84 8.46
N ASP A 122 6.16 -1.76 8.17
CA ASP A 122 7.24 -2.46 8.90
C ASP A 122 7.89 -1.61 10.00
N GLY A 123 7.34 -0.42 10.27
CA GLY A 123 7.87 0.51 11.27
C GLY A 123 8.99 1.43 10.76
N TYR A 124 9.31 1.41 9.47
CA TYR A 124 10.27 2.34 8.84
C TYR A 124 9.57 3.30 7.86
N SER A 125 10.22 4.41 7.52
CA SER A 125 9.76 5.32 6.46
C SER A 125 10.55 5.12 5.17
N TYR A 126 9.88 5.38 4.04
CA TYR A 126 10.42 5.20 2.70
C TYR A 126 10.13 6.41 1.81
N CYS A 127 11.02 6.69 0.88
CA CYS A 127 10.79 7.70 -0.15
C CYS A 127 9.65 7.24 -1.06
N MET A 128 8.63 8.08 -1.18
CA MET A 128 7.48 7.85 -2.04
C MET A 128 7.90 8.04 -3.50
N PRO A 129 7.71 7.04 -4.38
CA PRO A 129 8.01 7.21 -5.79
C PRO A 129 6.98 8.14 -6.44
N GLY A 130 7.47 9.15 -7.14
CA GLY A 130 6.63 9.92 -8.06
C GLY A 130 6.40 9.15 -9.36
N TRP A 131 5.43 9.58 -10.17
CA TRP A 131 5.07 8.89 -11.41
C TRP A 131 6.22 8.80 -12.42
N GLY A 132 7.25 9.63 -12.32
CA GLY A 132 8.46 9.58 -13.14
C GLY A 132 9.53 8.59 -12.66
N ALA A 133 9.29 7.85 -11.57
CA ALA A 133 10.23 6.88 -11.03
C ALA A 133 10.27 5.57 -11.82
N ASP A 134 11.41 4.87 -11.73
CA ASP A 134 11.69 3.59 -12.40
C ASP A 134 10.70 2.47 -12.04
N VAL A 135 10.11 2.53 -10.83
CA VAL A 135 9.03 1.61 -10.41
C VAL A 135 7.79 1.66 -11.32
N PHE A 136 7.63 2.73 -12.12
CA PHE A 136 6.52 2.92 -13.05
C PHE A 136 6.91 2.75 -14.52
N ASP A 137 8.14 2.32 -14.83
CA ASP A 137 8.61 2.16 -16.23
C ASP A 137 7.69 1.26 -17.06
N GLY A 138 7.16 0.18 -16.46
CA GLY A 138 6.22 -0.71 -17.14
C GLY A 138 4.89 -0.07 -17.50
N TYR A 139 4.44 0.95 -16.74
CA TYR A 139 3.25 1.73 -17.09
C TYR A 139 3.53 2.58 -18.34
N TRP A 140 4.63 3.31 -18.34
CA TRP A 140 5.02 4.20 -19.44
C TRP A 140 5.32 3.45 -20.72
N GLU A 141 6.07 2.34 -20.63
CA GLU A 141 6.34 1.47 -21.77
C GLU A 141 5.05 0.94 -22.40
N TYR A 142 4.06 0.59 -21.56
CA TYR A 142 2.75 0.16 -22.06
C TYR A 142 2.03 1.30 -22.79
N CYS A 143 1.97 2.48 -22.19
CA CYS A 143 1.32 3.65 -22.77
C CYS A 143 1.93 4.06 -24.12
N ASP A 144 3.27 4.08 -24.22
CA ASP A 144 3.98 4.39 -25.46
C ASP A 144 3.64 3.40 -26.58
N LYS A 145 3.53 2.11 -26.24
CA LYS A 145 3.20 1.03 -27.19
C LYS A 145 1.73 1.04 -27.64
N HIS A 146 0.82 1.59 -26.84
CA HIS A 146 -0.62 1.49 -27.05
C HIS A 146 -1.29 2.85 -27.32
N HIS A 147 -0.58 3.75 -28.02
CA HIS A 147 -1.10 5.06 -28.43
C HIS A 147 -1.64 5.90 -27.26
N ASN A 148 -0.90 5.90 -26.13
CA ASN A 148 -1.25 6.62 -24.91
C ASN A 148 -2.59 6.18 -24.28
N LYS A 149 -2.91 4.88 -24.40
CA LYS A 149 -4.10 4.28 -23.81
C LYS A 149 -3.78 3.00 -23.06
N THR A 150 -4.55 2.76 -22.00
CA THR A 150 -4.42 1.57 -21.14
C THR A 150 -5.80 0.99 -20.82
N PRO A 151 -5.94 -0.33 -20.62
CA PRO A 151 -7.11 -0.89 -19.96
C PRO A 151 -7.31 -0.28 -18.57
N GLN A 152 -8.57 -0.12 -18.13
CA GLN A 152 -8.90 0.44 -16.82
C GLN A 152 -8.25 -0.34 -15.67
N THR A 153 -8.19 -1.67 -15.76
CA THR A 153 -7.58 -2.53 -14.74
C THR A 153 -6.07 -2.34 -14.63
N TYR A 154 -5.38 -2.14 -15.75
CA TYR A 154 -3.93 -1.89 -15.79
C TYR A 154 -3.61 -0.51 -15.20
N TRP A 155 -4.42 0.50 -15.55
CA TRP A 155 -4.35 1.81 -14.90
C TRP A 155 -4.58 1.73 -13.39
N GLN A 156 -5.62 1.00 -12.97
CA GLN A 156 -5.97 0.88 -11.56
C GLN A 156 -4.85 0.21 -10.75
N TYR A 157 -4.20 -0.83 -11.29
CA TYR A 157 -3.03 -1.44 -10.65
C TYR A 157 -1.94 -0.40 -10.36
N TYR A 158 -1.53 0.40 -11.37
CA TYR A 158 -0.47 1.38 -11.17
C TYR A 158 -0.89 2.56 -10.30
N LYS A 159 -2.17 2.94 -10.36
CA LYS A 159 -2.74 3.95 -9.46
C LYS A 159 -2.70 3.48 -8.02
N ASP A 160 -3.08 2.23 -7.74
CA ASP A 160 -3.00 1.64 -6.40
C ASP A 160 -1.55 1.46 -5.98
N LEU A 161 -0.67 1.04 -6.89
CA LEU A 161 0.75 0.88 -6.59
C LEU A 161 1.36 2.22 -6.21
N HIS A 162 1.08 3.28 -6.97
CA HIS A 162 1.50 4.63 -6.62
C HIS A 162 0.91 5.04 -5.27
N THR A 163 -0.39 4.91 -5.07
CA THR A 163 -1.06 5.38 -3.83
C THR A 163 -0.58 4.65 -2.58
N TYR A 164 -0.33 3.35 -2.67
CA TYR A 164 -0.04 2.49 -1.53
C TYR A 164 1.37 1.90 -1.53
N TYR A 165 2.29 2.44 -2.34
CA TYR A 165 3.63 1.88 -2.55
C TYR A 165 4.35 1.54 -1.24
N ASN A 166 4.47 2.54 -0.35
CA ASN A 166 5.19 2.40 0.93
C ASN A 166 4.52 1.39 1.86
N TYR A 167 3.18 1.32 1.82
CA TYR A 167 2.44 0.38 2.63
C TYR A 167 2.57 -1.05 2.09
N TRP A 168 2.60 -1.22 0.77
CA TRP A 168 2.63 -2.51 0.08
C TRP A 168 4.00 -3.18 0.08
N ILE A 169 5.05 -2.45 -0.33
CA ILE A 169 6.36 -3.04 -0.66
C ILE A 169 7.05 -3.67 0.57
N MET A 170 6.74 -3.16 1.76
CA MET A 170 7.24 -3.68 3.04
C MET A 170 6.12 -4.21 3.94
N ALA A 171 4.90 -4.42 3.42
CA ALA A 171 3.83 -5.02 4.20
C ALA A 171 4.22 -6.42 4.70
N PRO A 172 3.97 -6.76 5.97
CA PRO A 172 3.99 -8.15 6.38
C PRO A 172 2.89 -8.94 5.64
N SER A 173 3.08 -10.25 5.45
CA SER A 173 2.21 -11.05 4.58
C SER A 173 0.73 -11.02 4.97
N CYS A 174 0.40 -10.93 6.27
CA CYS A 174 -0.99 -10.80 6.71
C CYS A 174 -1.64 -9.48 6.27
N ALA A 175 -0.88 -8.38 6.29
CA ALA A 175 -1.38 -7.08 5.84
C ALA A 175 -1.70 -7.12 4.34
N GLN A 176 -0.83 -7.75 3.55
CA GLN A 176 -1.04 -7.94 2.11
C GLN A 176 -2.40 -8.59 1.80
N THR A 177 -2.83 -9.58 2.58
CA THR A 177 -4.09 -10.31 2.37
C THR A 177 -5.30 -9.71 3.10
N THR A 178 -5.09 -8.74 3.99
CA THR A 178 -6.16 -8.16 4.83
C THR A 178 -6.77 -6.91 4.21
N PHE A 179 -5.95 -6.10 3.55
CA PHE A 179 -6.37 -4.79 3.05
C PHE A 179 -6.86 -4.88 1.60
N ILE A 180 -8.03 -4.30 1.34
CA ILE A 180 -8.68 -4.39 0.02
C ILE A 180 -7.86 -3.72 -1.08
N GLU A 181 -7.12 -2.67 -0.76
CA GLU A 181 -6.31 -1.91 -1.72
C GLU A 181 -5.12 -2.72 -2.26
N PHE A 182 -4.78 -3.81 -1.57
CA PHE A 182 -3.73 -4.71 -1.99
C PHE A 182 -4.23 -5.84 -2.89
N VAL A 183 -5.54 -6.03 -3.03
CA VAL A 183 -6.12 -7.07 -3.89
C VAL A 183 -5.73 -6.86 -5.35
N THR A 184 -5.75 -5.61 -5.83
CA THR A 184 -5.32 -5.27 -7.19
C THR A 184 -3.82 -5.49 -7.37
N LEU A 185 -3.02 -5.18 -6.36
CA LEU A 185 -1.56 -5.38 -6.38
C LEU A 185 -1.17 -6.86 -6.33
N GLN A 186 -1.89 -7.67 -5.56
CA GLN A 186 -1.71 -9.13 -5.48
C GLN A 186 -2.07 -9.85 -6.77
N ALA A 187 -3.10 -9.38 -7.48
CA ALA A 187 -3.44 -9.92 -8.79
C ALA A 187 -2.31 -9.71 -9.82
N GLY A 188 -1.38 -8.79 -9.55
CA GLY A 188 -0.26 -8.45 -10.41
C GLY A 188 -0.69 -7.64 -11.63
N LEU A 189 0.25 -7.42 -12.55
CA LEU A 189 -0.04 -6.74 -13.81
C LEU A 189 -1.10 -7.56 -14.57
N PRO A 190 -2.26 -6.96 -14.92
CA PRO A 190 -3.24 -7.65 -15.73
C PRO A 190 -2.67 -7.76 -17.15
N ASN A 191 -1.98 -8.86 -17.48
CA ASN A 191 -1.79 -9.41 -18.85
C ASN A 191 -0.90 -10.67 -18.89
N SER A 192 -1.49 -11.85 -18.57
CA SER A 192 -1.02 -13.17 -19.05
C SER A 192 -2.10 -14.26 -18.89
N GLY A 193 -3.31 -14.08 -19.42
CA GLY A 193 -4.29 -15.17 -19.54
C GLY A 193 -4.66 -15.94 -18.27
N LEU A 194 -4.45 -15.38 -17.07
CA LEU A 194 -4.87 -16.01 -15.82
C LEU A 194 -6.13 -15.35 -15.31
N TYR A 195 -7.20 -16.13 -15.39
CA TYR A 195 -8.47 -15.96 -14.72
C TYR A 195 -8.33 -15.33 -13.33
N ILE A 196 -9.21 -14.36 -13.09
CA ILE A 196 -9.62 -13.93 -11.76
C ILE A 196 -10.09 -15.18 -10.99
N ILE A 197 -9.22 -15.74 -10.14
CA ILE A 197 -9.63 -16.70 -9.11
C ILE A 197 -9.95 -15.87 -7.87
N ILE A 198 -11.11 -15.20 -7.89
CA ILE A 198 -11.85 -14.93 -6.66
C ILE A 198 -12.65 -16.21 -6.37
N SER A 199 -11.93 -17.25 -5.94
CA SER A 199 -12.53 -18.44 -5.33
C SER A 199 -11.61 -19.04 -4.28
N TYR A 200 -11.06 -18.18 -3.41
CA TYR A 200 -10.57 -18.61 -2.08
C TYR A 200 -11.71 -18.98 -1.11
N GLY A 201 -12.77 -19.60 -1.63
CA GLY A 201 -13.90 -20.14 -0.86
C GLY A 201 -14.41 -21.50 -1.38
N ILE A 202 -13.91 -22.03 -2.50
CA ILE A 202 -14.36 -23.32 -3.04
C ILE A 202 -13.17 -24.04 -3.70
N LEU A 203 -12.27 -24.66 -2.92
CA LEU A 203 -11.44 -25.83 -3.32
C LEU A 203 -10.46 -26.32 -2.22
N ILE A 204 -10.87 -26.32 -0.94
CA ILE A 204 -10.22 -27.14 0.09
C ILE A 204 -11.26 -28.10 0.70
N THR A 205 -11.96 -28.86 -0.14
CA THR A 205 -12.81 -29.99 0.31
C THR A 205 -12.72 -31.25 -0.56
N SER A 206 -11.83 -31.34 -1.54
CA SER A 206 -11.69 -32.55 -2.38
C SER A 206 -10.39 -33.34 -2.18
N LEU A 207 -9.66 -33.15 -1.07
CA LEU A 207 -8.52 -33.99 -0.69
C LEU A 207 -8.67 -34.70 0.66
N LEU A 208 -9.88 -34.72 1.21
CA LEU A 208 -10.25 -35.55 2.36
C LEU A 208 -11.61 -36.21 2.11
N SER A 209 -11.64 -37.14 1.15
CA SER A 209 -12.59 -38.24 1.08
C SER A 209 -11.97 -39.44 0.38
#